data_AF-A0A846WYZ8-F1
#
_entry.id   AF-A0A846WYZ8-F1
#
_cell.length_a   1.000
_cell.length_b   1.000
_cell.length_c   1.000
_cell.angle_alpha   90.00
_cell.angle_beta   90.00
_cell.angle_gamma   90.00
#
_symmetry.space_group_name_H-M   'P 1'
#
loop_
_entity.id
_entity.type
_entity.pdbx_description
1 polymer ?
#
loop_
_entity_poly.entity_id
_entity_poly.type
_entity_poly.pdbx_seq_one_letter_code
_entity_poly.pdbx_strand_id
1 'polypeptide(L)'
;METFTGRELYEAFHADYDAVTERDARIYDAEGRLLARGKLAALRLDESRGGEQIEYSFSSLHGDVPWDPSHRIELAPQVVR
;
A
#
# COMPACT_ATOMS: atom_id res chain seq x y z
N MET A 1 -2.05 10.48 -11.30
CA MET A 1 -2.05 9.48 -10.22
C MET A 1 -2.23 8.13 -10.88
N GLU A 2 -1.46 7.14 -10.46
CA GLU A 2 -1.56 5.77 -10.94
C GLU A 2 -2.46 4.99 -9.98
N THR A 3 -3.34 4.15 -10.50
CA THR A 3 -4.28 3.38 -9.68
C THR A 3 -3.95 1.90 -9.80
N PHE A 4 -3.87 1.24 -8.65
CA PHE A 4 -3.58 -0.18 -8.52
C PHE A 4 -4.67 -0.84 -7.68
N THR A 5 -4.91 -2.11 -7.91
CA THR A 5 -5.51 -3.00 -6.94
C THR A 5 -4.48 -3.44 -5.90
N GLY A 6 -4.91 -3.96 -4.76
CA GLY A 6 -4.00 -4.53 -3.76
C GLY A 6 -3.11 -5.63 -4.32
N ARG A 7 -3.66 -6.46 -5.23
CA ARG A 7 -2.90 -7.48 -5.96
C ARG A 7 -1.87 -6.86 -6.90
N GLU A 8 -2.27 -5.93 -7.77
CA GLU A 8 -1.33 -5.29 -8.71
C GLU A 8 -0.22 -4.56 -7.97
N LEU A 9 -0.53 -3.91 -6.86
CA LEU A 9 0.47 -3.25 -6.02
C LEU A 9 1.44 -4.28 -5.40
N TYR A 10 0.93 -5.41 -4.91
CA TYR A 10 1.76 -6.49 -4.38
C TYR A 10 2.73 -7.03 -5.43
N GLU A 11 2.25 -7.27 -6.65
CA GLU A 11 3.07 -7.71 -7.78
C GLU A 11 4.11 -6.65 -8.16
N ALA A 12 3.70 -5.37 -8.19
CA ALA A 12 4.61 -4.25 -8.47
C ALA A 12 5.72 -4.13 -7.41
N PHE A 13 5.40 -4.31 -6.13
CA PHE A 13 6.40 -4.33 -5.05
C PHE A 13 7.47 -5.42 -5.25
N HIS A 14 7.09 -6.59 -5.78
CA HIS A 14 8.01 -7.69 -6.04
C HIS A 14 8.81 -7.50 -7.33
N ALA A 15 8.26 -6.76 -8.29
CA ALA A 15 8.94 -6.45 -9.55
C ALA A 15 9.94 -5.30 -9.39
N ASP A 16 9.55 -4.20 -8.74
CA ASP A 16 10.35 -3.00 -8.53
C ASP A 16 9.89 -2.26 -7.27
N TYR A 17 10.53 -2.58 -6.15
CA TYR A 17 10.22 -2.01 -4.84
C TYR A 17 10.40 -0.47 -4.80
N ASP A 18 11.44 0.04 -5.46
CA ASP A 18 11.78 1.48 -5.43
C ASP A 18 10.81 2.30 -6.29
N ALA A 19 10.22 1.70 -7.33
CA ALA A 19 9.19 2.36 -8.13
C ALA A 19 7.87 2.59 -7.34
N VAL A 20 7.60 1.78 -6.32
CA VAL A 20 6.34 1.80 -5.56
C VAL A 20 6.46 2.56 -4.24
N THR A 21 7.62 2.46 -3.58
CA THR A 21 7.84 3.06 -2.26
C THR A 21 8.15 4.56 -2.31
N GLU A 22 8.11 5.19 -1.13
CA GLU A 22 8.39 6.60 -0.92
C GLU A 22 7.45 7.55 -1.68
N ARG A 23 6.30 7.04 -2.12
CA ARG A 23 5.26 7.78 -2.84
C ARG A 23 4.03 7.98 -1.96
N ASP A 24 3.37 9.13 -2.13
CA ASP A 24 2.07 9.35 -1.48
C ASP A 24 1.04 8.36 -2.03
N ALA A 25 0.41 7.62 -1.13
CA ALA A 25 -0.62 6.65 -1.43
C ALA A 25 -1.93 7.00 -0.72
N ARG A 26 -3.06 6.62 -1.34
CA ARG A 26 -4.37 6.56 -0.70
C ARG A 26 -4.94 5.17 -0.93
N ILE A 27 -5.40 4.53 0.14
CA ILE A 27 -5.95 3.17 0.12
C ILE A 27 -7.43 3.23 0.41
N TYR A 28 -8.23 2.59 -0.43
CA TYR A 28 -9.66 2.50 -0.31
C TYR A 28 -10.10 1.03 -0.25
N ASP A 29 -11.16 0.76 0.50
CA ASP A 29 -11.84 -0.53 0.45
C ASP A 29 -12.63 -0.72 -0.85
N ALA A 30 -13.24 -1.89 -1.02
CA ALA A 30 -14.06 -2.23 -2.19
C ALA A 30 -15.32 -1.35 -2.32
N GLU A 31 -15.78 -0.73 -1.23
CA GLU A 31 -16.91 0.21 -1.22
C GLU A 31 -16.48 1.65 -1.55
N GLY A 32 -15.17 1.89 -1.69
CA GLY A 32 -14.59 3.20 -1.98
C GLY A 32 -14.35 4.08 -0.76
N ARG A 33 -14.43 3.52 0.47
CA ARG A 33 -14.13 4.25 1.71
C ARG A 33 -12.62 4.33 1.91
N LEU A 34 -12.12 5.51 2.28
CA LEU A 34 -10.70 5.72 2.54
C LEU A 34 -10.29 5.01 3.84
N LEU A 35 -9.36 4.06 3.73
CA LEU A 35 -8.78 3.31 4.86
C LEU A 35 -7.55 4.01 5.42
N ALA A 36 -6.63 4.43 4.54
CA ALA A 36 -5.41 5.14 4.92
C ALA A 36 -4.91 6.06 3.81
N ARG A 37 -4.09 7.03 4.21
CA ARG A 37 -3.32 7.86 3.28
C ARG A 37 -1.95 8.16 3.87
N GLY A 38 -0.95 8.32 3.04
CA GLY A 38 0.37 8.72 3.50
C GLY A 38 1.45 8.26 2.56
N LYS A 39 2.70 8.48 2.96
CA LYS A 39 3.84 8.02 2.18
C LYS A 39 4.02 6.52 2.39
N LEU A 40 3.74 5.74 1.36
CA LEU A 40 3.83 4.29 1.39
C LEU A 40 5.30 3.88 1.44
N ALA A 41 5.67 3.19 2.51
CA ALA A 41 7.07 2.83 2.79
C ALA A 41 7.37 1.37 2.43
N ALA A 42 6.43 0.46 2.66
CA ALA A 42 6.61 -0.97 2.42
C ALA A 42 5.27 -1.74 2.45
N LEU A 43 5.32 -3.02 2.05
CA LEU A 43 4.44 -4.06 2.56
C LEU A 43 5.18 -4.82 3.67
N ARG A 44 4.55 -5.03 4.83
CA ARG A 44 5.14 -5.73 5.97
C ARG A 44 4.36 -6.98 6.31
N LEU A 45 5.04 -7.94 6.91
CA LEU A 45 4.41 -9.09 7.55
C LEU A 45 4.08 -8.70 9.00
N ASP A 46 2.80 -8.74 9.37
CA ASP A 46 2.34 -8.74 10.75
C ASP A 46 2.15 -10.18 11.23
N GLU A 47 2.88 -10.53 12.28
CA GLU A 47 2.79 -11.82 12.97
C GLU A 47 2.10 -11.68 14.35
N SER A 48 1.70 -10.46 14.73
CA SER A 48 1.23 -10.13 16.08
C SER A 48 -0.06 -10.85 16.46
N ARG A 49 -0.88 -11.24 15.49
CA ARG A 49 -2.17 -11.92 15.70
C ARG A 49 -2.11 -13.44 15.61
N GLY A 50 -0.91 -14.04 15.60
CA GLY A 50 -0.74 -15.50 15.55
C GLY A 50 -1.03 -16.12 14.17
N GLY A 51 -1.09 -15.29 13.13
CA GLY A 51 -1.15 -15.68 11.73
C GLY A 51 -0.37 -14.69 10.87
N GLU A 52 0.13 -15.15 9.72
CA GLU A 52 0.86 -14.34 8.76
C GLU A 52 -0.11 -13.42 8.00
N GLN A 53 -0.12 -12.12 8.34
CA GLN A 53 -0.89 -11.10 7.64
C GLN A 53 0.05 -10.11 6.96
N ILE A 54 -0.27 -9.68 5.74
CA ILE A 54 0.45 -8.60 5.08
C ILE A 54 -0.24 -7.28 5.43
N GLU A 55 0.53 -6.21 5.66
CA GLU A 55 0.02 -4.86 5.94
C GLU A 55 0.71 -3.81 5.06
N TYR A 56 -0.03 -2.75 4.74
CA TYR A 56 0.57 -1.53 4.19
C TYR A 56 1.22 -0.75 5.31
N SER A 57 2.51 -0.47 5.16
CA SER A 57 3.24 0.34 6.11
C SER A 57 3.51 1.73 5.54
N PHE A 58 3.24 2.74 6.36
CA PHE A 58 3.37 4.16 6.00
C PHE A 58 4.46 4.81 6.85
N SER A 59 5.27 5.69 6.25
CA SER A 59 6.27 6.48 7.00
C SER A 59 5.67 7.69 7.73
N SER A 60 4.36 7.94 7.57
CA SER A 60 3.59 8.95 8.30
C SER A 60 2.50 8.30 9.19
N LEU A 61 2.12 9.01 10.26
CA LEU A 61 1.25 8.70 11.44
C LEU A 61 -0.08 7.93 11.27
N HIS A 62 -0.28 7.10 10.25
CA HIS A 62 -1.39 6.16 10.21
C HIS A 62 -0.99 4.84 10.87
N GLY A 63 -1.95 4.18 11.52
CA GLY A 63 -1.79 2.78 11.90
C GLY A 63 -1.68 1.92 10.65
N ASP A 64 -0.91 0.84 10.73
CA ASP A 64 -0.78 -0.12 9.64
C ASP A 64 -2.17 -0.65 9.23
N VAL A 65 -2.39 -0.81 7.91
CA VAL A 65 -3.66 -1.27 7.35
C VAL A 65 -3.47 -2.68 6.80
N PRO A 66 -4.32 -3.66 7.16
CA PRO A 66 -4.28 -4.98 6.57
C PRO A 66 -4.33 -4.90 5.05
N TRP A 67 -3.46 -5.65 4.39
CA TRP A 67 -3.46 -5.78 2.94
C TRP A 67 -4.66 -6.63 2.51
N ASP A 68 -5.30 -6.22 1.42
CA ASP A 68 -6.36 -6.98 0.75
C ASP A 68 -6.21 -6.84 -0.77
N PRO A 69 -6.35 -7.92 -1.56
CA PRO A 69 -6.17 -7.87 -3.00
C PRO A 69 -7.19 -6.98 -3.72
N SER A 70 -8.37 -6.73 -3.12
CA SER A 70 -9.45 -5.93 -3.68
C SER A 70 -9.35 -4.44 -3.38
N HIS A 71 -8.43 -4.02 -2.50
CA HIS A 71 -8.23 -2.61 -2.22
C HIS A 71 -7.90 -1.83 -3.49
N ARG A 72 -8.39 -0.59 -3.56
CA ARG A 72 -7.96 0.38 -4.57
C ARG A 72 -6.89 1.26 -3.96
N ILE A 73 -5.76 1.38 -4.62
CA ILE A 73 -4.62 2.19 -4.18
C ILE A 73 -4.35 3.25 -5.24
N GLU A 74 -4.39 4.50 -4.84
CA GLU A 74 -3.96 5.63 -5.67
C GLU A 74 -2.55 6.03 -5.27
N LEU A 75 -1.58 5.87 -6.17
CA LEU A 75 -0.21 6.33 -5.98
C LEU A 75 0.04 7.64 -6.71
N ALA A 76 0.65 8.60 -6.02
CA ALA A 76 1.20 9.81 -6.63
C ALA A 76 2.25 9.40 -7.68
N PRO A 77 2.28 10.03 -8.87
CA PRO A 77 3.20 9.65 -9.95
C PRO A 77 4.66 9.52 -9.48
N GLN A 78 5.39 8.56 -10.02
CA GLN A 78 6.83 8.47 -9.76
C GLN A 78 7.51 9.76 -10.25
N VAL A 79 8.20 10.46 -9.34
CA VAL A 79 9.01 11.60 -9.72
C VAL A 79 10.28 11.04 -10.34
N VAL A 80 10.29 10.98 -11.68
CA VAL A 80 11.49 10.63 -12.44
C VAL A 80 12.51 11.74 -12.19
N ARG A 81 13.56 11.45 -11.41
CA ARG A 81 14.72 12.34 -11.23
C ARG A 81 15.73 12.11 -12.33
#